data_AF-A0A833A4N5-F1
#
_entry.id   AF-A0A833A4N5-F1
#
_cell.length_a   1.000
_cell.length_b   1.000
_cell.length_c   1.000
_cell.angle_alpha   90.00
_cell.angle_beta   90.00
_cell.angle_gamma   90.00
#
_symmetry.space_group_name_H-M   'P 1'
#
loop_
_entity.id
_entity.type
_entity.pdbx_description
1 polymer ?
#
loop_
_entity_poly.entity_id
_entity_poly.type
_entity_poly.pdbx_seq_one_letter_code
_entity_poly.pdbx_strand_id
1 'polypeptide(L)'
;MHSLGQDMLSKAVDFMESEGAEYSEARYHRLELFEIAAQNGKLMGVGMNVREGFAARVFCGGSMGFAASPGVSRLALFSVAKRAVSQAKATPSKLSPGYRLSSDRLGYARVIVGVKKPFDHLSLEEKLDLVVKRIYDAITSSLREAKLASLSVHYTEILEEKEVVNSDGGWVYSLTPRVGVNVLITIHHPSKGTLQRWLELGGVGGLELLKEWNVEDMLANEVSRL
;
A
#
# COMPACT_ATOMS: atom_id res chain seq x y z
N MET A 1 26.26 8.66 -1.73
CA MET A 1 26.23 8.27 -0.30
C MET A 1 25.23 7.12 -0.20
N HIS A 2 25.71 5.88 -0.09
CA HIS A 2 24.84 4.70 -0.01
C HIS A 2 24.19 4.67 1.37
N SER A 3 22.88 4.40 1.45
CA SER A 3 22.21 4.17 2.73
C SER A 3 22.72 2.85 3.34
N LEU A 4 22.63 2.70 4.66
CA LEU A 4 22.96 1.43 5.33
C LEU A 4 22.09 0.27 4.80
N GLY A 5 20.87 0.57 4.31
CA GLY A 5 19.96 -0.38 3.68
C GLY A 5 20.43 -0.84 2.30
N GLN A 6 20.90 0.08 1.46
CA GLN A 6 21.44 -0.22 0.13
C GLN A 6 22.60 -1.20 0.20
N ASP A 7 23.57 -0.96 1.09
CA ASP A 7 24.76 -1.82 1.25
C ASP A 7 24.38 -3.27 1.62
N MET A 8 23.37 -3.46 2.48
CA MET A 8 22.90 -4.80 2.83
C MET A 8 22.20 -5.51 1.67
N LEU A 9 21.36 -4.81 0.91
CA LEU A 9 20.67 -5.37 -0.25
C LEU A 9 21.66 -5.73 -1.37
N SER A 10 22.65 -4.89 -1.63
CA SER A 10 23.75 -5.18 -2.57
C SER A 10 24.50 -6.44 -2.18
N LYS A 11 24.88 -6.60 -0.89
CA LYS A 11 25.56 -7.83 -0.43
C LYS A 11 24.72 -9.10 -0.59
N ALA A 12 23.39 -8.99 -0.55
CA ALA A 12 22.51 -10.12 -0.82
C ALA A 12 22.44 -10.45 -2.32
N VAL A 13 22.44 -9.43 -3.19
CA VAL A 13 22.57 -9.57 -4.65
C VAL A 13 23.88 -10.28 -4.99
N ASP A 14 25.01 -9.79 -4.49
CA ASP A 14 26.34 -10.40 -4.72
C ASP A 14 26.37 -11.88 -4.29
N PHE A 15 25.76 -12.20 -3.14
CA PHE A 15 25.64 -13.58 -2.67
C PHE A 15 24.82 -14.45 -3.62
N MET A 16 23.68 -13.97 -4.10
CA MET A 16 22.85 -14.73 -5.03
C MET A 16 23.55 -14.97 -6.38
N GLU A 17 24.29 -13.97 -6.89
CA GLU A 17 25.14 -14.13 -8.09
C GLU A 17 26.24 -15.16 -7.87
N SER A 18 26.93 -15.10 -6.71
CA SER A 18 27.97 -16.08 -6.36
C SER A 18 27.45 -17.52 -6.27
N GLU A 19 26.16 -17.68 -6.00
CA GLU A 19 25.48 -18.97 -5.99
C GLU A 19 24.97 -19.41 -7.39
N GLY A 20 25.27 -18.66 -8.45
CA GLY A 20 24.93 -19.03 -9.83
C GLY A 20 23.59 -18.46 -10.33
N ALA A 21 23.12 -17.35 -9.74
CA ALA A 21 22.02 -16.59 -10.33
C ALA A 21 22.52 -15.76 -11.52
N GLU A 22 21.84 -15.91 -12.67
CA GLU A 22 22.04 -15.10 -13.88
C GLU A 22 21.42 -13.70 -13.73
N TYR A 23 20.44 -13.58 -12.84
CA TYR A 23 19.88 -12.32 -12.37
C TYR A 23 19.48 -12.46 -10.91
N SER A 24 19.70 -11.42 -10.13
CA SER A 24 19.24 -11.37 -8.75
C SER A 24 18.69 -10.00 -8.37
N GLU A 25 17.65 -9.99 -7.54
CA GLU A 25 17.01 -8.80 -7.02
C GLU A 25 16.76 -8.99 -5.53
N ALA A 26 17.18 -8.02 -4.72
CA ALA A 26 16.86 -7.92 -3.32
C ALA A 26 15.99 -6.67 -3.08
N ARG A 27 14.94 -6.82 -2.27
CA ARG A 27 13.98 -5.76 -1.99
C ARG A 27 13.76 -5.63 -0.49
N TYR A 28 13.83 -4.40 0.01
CA TYR A 28 13.20 -3.99 1.25
C TYR A 28 11.83 -3.38 0.95
N HIS A 29 10.84 -3.67 1.79
CA HIS A 29 9.51 -3.09 1.67
C HIS A 29 8.95 -2.86 3.08
N ARG A 30 8.49 -1.63 3.34
CA ARG A 30 7.81 -1.22 4.56
C ARG A 30 6.52 -0.48 4.22
N LEU A 31 5.45 -0.83 4.91
CA LEU A 31 4.12 -0.26 4.81
C LEU A 31 3.69 0.13 6.22
N GLU A 32 3.53 1.43 6.45
CA GLU A 32 2.84 1.95 7.62
C GLU A 32 1.40 2.24 7.23
N LEU A 33 0.46 1.57 7.88
CA LEU A 33 -0.98 1.69 7.67
C LEU A 33 -1.61 2.28 8.92
N PHE A 34 -2.35 3.38 8.78
CA PHE A 34 -3.25 3.89 9.80
C PHE A 34 -4.68 3.84 9.28
N GLU A 35 -5.61 3.39 10.12
CA GLU A 35 -7.00 3.21 9.74
C GLU A 35 -7.97 3.65 10.84
N ILE A 36 -9.10 4.22 10.42
CA ILE A 36 -10.25 4.50 11.28
C ILE A 36 -11.47 3.88 10.63
N ALA A 37 -12.22 3.08 11.40
CA ALA A 37 -13.49 2.52 10.99
C ALA A 37 -14.61 3.12 11.86
N ALA A 38 -15.67 3.62 11.21
CA ALA A 38 -16.85 4.14 11.87
C ALA A 38 -18.11 3.51 11.29
N GLN A 39 -19.12 3.32 12.15
CA GLN A 39 -20.43 2.82 11.78
C GLN A 39 -21.53 3.65 12.43
N ASN A 40 -22.45 4.18 11.63
CA ASN A 40 -23.61 4.96 12.11
C ASN A 40 -23.25 6.06 13.13
N GLY A 41 -22.20 6.83 12.86
CA GLY A 41 -21.77 7.92 13.74
C GLY A 41 -21.02 7.46 15.00
N LYS A 42 -20.60 6.19 15.05
CA LYS A 42 -19.85 5.61 16.18
C LYS A 42 -18.52 5.06 15.72
N LEU A 43 -17.50 5.24 16.55
CA LEU A 43 -16.20 4.66 16.32
C LEU A 43 -16.26 3.14 16.51
N MET A 44 -15.82 2.39 15.50
CA MET A 44 -15.69 0.94 15.56
C MET A 44 -14.26 0.52 15.89
N GLY A 45 -13.27 1.26 15.40
CA GLY A 45 -11.87 0.99 15.69
C GLY A 45 -10.93 2.03 15.10
N VAL A 46 -9.77 2.15 15.74
CA VAL A 46 -8.60 2.87 15.22
C VAL A 46 -7.44 1.89 15.27
N GLY A 47 -6.69 1.80 14.17
CA GLY A 47 -5.57 0.87 14.04
C GLY A 47 -4.36 1.55 13.45
N MET A 48 -3.18 1.12 13.91
CA MET A 48 -1.93 1.34 13.22
C MET A 48 -1.23 0.00 13.05
N ASN A 49 -0.80 -0.30 11.83
CA ASN A 49 -0.14 -1.53 11.48
C ASN A 49 1.12 -1.20 10.67
N VAL A 50 2.25 -1.76 11.09
CA VAL A 50 3.49 -1.69 10.30
C VAL A 50 3.79 -3.08 9.77
N ARG A 51 3.98 -3.18 8.46
CA ARG A 51 4.44 -4.39 7.79
C ARG A 51 5.76 -4.08 7.14
N GLU A 52 6.78 -4.84 7.47
CA GLU A 52 8.09 -4.67 6.85
C GLU A 52 8.75 -6.02 6.60
N GLY A 53 9.71 -6.05 5.68
CA GLY A 53 10.46 -7.25 5.40
C GLY A 53 11.32 -7.17 4.17
N PHE A 54 11.97 -8.30 3.88
CA PHE A 54 12.79 -8.48 2.69
C PHE A 54 12.17 -9.48 1.73
N ALA A 55 12.42 -9.27 0.45
CA ALA A 55 12.15 -10.24 -0.60
C ALA A 55 13.38 -10.40 -1.50
N ALA A 56 13.54 -11.59 -2.06
CA ALA A 56 14.54 -11.86 -3.07
C ALA A 56 13.90 -12.58 -4.26
N ARG A 57 14.30 -12.19 -5.47
CA ARG A 57 13.94 -12.85 -6.72
C ARG A 57 15.23 -13.17 -7.48
N VAL A 58 15.32 -14.38 -8.03
CA VAL A 58 16.48 -14.81 -8.82
C VAL A 58 16.05 -15.56 -10.06
N PHE A 59 16.91 -15.55 -11.08
CA PHE A 59 16.87 -16.46 -12.20
C PHE A 59 18.13 -17.33 -12.21
N CYS A 60 17.97 -18.66 -12.24
CA CYS A 60 19.07 -19.63 -12.28
C CYS A 60 18.74 -20.72 -13.30
N GLY A 61 19.54 -20.86 -14.36
CA GLY A 61 19.41 -21.95 -15.33
C GLY A 61 18.06 -21.92 -16.06
N GLY A 62 17.56 -20.71 -16.36
CA GLY A 62 16.25 -20.51 -17.00
C GLY A 62 15.03 -20.61 -16.07
N SER A 63 15.22 -20.81 -14.77
CA SER A 63 14.15 -20.94 -13.77
C SER A 63 14.12 -19.78 -12.80
N MET A 64 12.92 -19.45 -12.30
CA MET A 64 12.73 -18.37 -11.33
C MET A 64 12.62 -18.93 -9.90
N GLY A 65 13.23 -18.23 -8.95
CA GLY A 65 13.04 -18.45 -7.52
C GLY A 65 12.61 -17.17 -6.83
N PHE A 66 11.73 -17.28 -5.84
CA PHE A 66 11.26 -16.14 -5.05
C PHE A 66 11.11 -16.53 -3.57
N ALA A 67 11.54 -15.66 -2.68
CA ALA A 67 11.28 -15.81 -1.26
C ALA A 67 11.07 -14.45 -0.59
N ALA A 68 10.33 -14.44 0.51
CA ALA A 68 10.12 -13.26 1.34
C ALA A 68 10.11 -13.62 2.83
N SER A 69 10.38 -12.62 3.69
CA SER A 69 10.34 -12.75 5.15
C SER A 69 10.00 -11.41 5.79
N PRO A 70 9.21 -11.40 6.88
CA PRO A 70 8.98 -10.19 7.66
C PRO A 70 10.18 -9.79 8.54
N GLY A 71 11.24 -10.61 8.59
CA GLY A 71 12.43 -10.29 9.36
C GLY A 71 13.30 -9.23 8.67
N VAL A 72 13.65 -8.17 9.39
CA VAL A 72 14.50 -7.06 8.91
C VAL A 72 15.97 -7.16 9.33
N SER A 73 16.38 -8.32 9.85
CA SER A 73 17.78 -8.57 10.19
C SER A 73 18.58 -9.02 8.96
N ARG A 74 19.90 -8.81 9.00
CA ARG A 74 20.83 -9.36 8.00
C ARG A 74 20.63 -10.88 7.84
N LEU A 75 20.49 -11.62 8.95
CA LEU A 75 20.26 -13.06 8.89
C LEU A 75 18.97 -13.42 8.13
N ALA A 76 17.89 -12.65 8.32
CA ALA A 76 16.64 -12.86 7.60
C ALA A 76 16.80 -12.59 6.09
N LEU A 77 17.51 -11.52 5.71
CA LEU A 77 17.80 -11.21 4.31
C LEU A 77 18.57 -12.34 3.61
N PHE A 78 19.66 -12.82 4.21
CA PHE A 78 20.45 -13.90 3.61
C PHE A 78 19.70 -15.25 3.61
N SER A 79 18.84 -15.49 4.60
CA SER A 79 17.95 -16.66 4.59
C SER A 79 16.93 -16.59 3.44
N VAL A 80 16.36 -15.41 3.18
CA VAL A 80 15.49 -15.16 2.02
C VAL A 80 16.24 -15.39 0.71
N ALA A 81 17.43 -14.80 0.56
CA ALA A 81 18.27 -14.98 -0.63
C ALA A 81 18.60 -16.45 -0.90
N LYS A 82 19.07 -17.19 0.11
CA LYS A 82 19.38 -18.62 0.01
C LYS A 82 18.16 -19.46 -0.40
N ARG A 83 16.98 -19.15 0.16
CA ARG A 83 15.74 -19.85 -0.21
C ARG A 83 15.33 -19.57 -1.65
N ALA A 84 15.44 -18.32 -2.12
CA ALA A 84 15.12 -17.98 -3.50
C ALA A 84 16.02 -18.75 -4.49
N VAL A 85 17.34 -18.79 -4.26
CA VAL A 85 18.28 -19.55 -5.08
C VAL A 85 17.98 -21.05 -5.05
N SER A 86 17.74 -21.62 -3.86
CA SER A 86 17.40 -23.04 -3.71
C SER A 86 16.15 -23.41 -4.50
N GLN A 87 15.10 -22.58 -4.45
CA GLN A 87 13.86 -22.80 -5.21
C GLN A 87 14.09 -22.77 -6.74
N ALA A 88 14.89 -21.81 -7.22
CA ALA A 88 15.20 -21.71 -8.64
C ALA A 88 15.95 -22.95 -9.13
N LYS A 89 16.98 -23.39 -8.39
CA LYS A 89 17.78 -24.58 -8.71
C LYS A 89 16.97 -25.89 -8.64
N ALA A 90 16.00 -25.98 -7.73
CA ALA A 90 15.18 -27.17 -7.55
C ALA A 90 14.13 -27.36 -8.66
N THR A 91 13.83 -26.33 -9.44
CA THR A 91 12.76 -26.34 -10.44
C THR A 91 13.33 -26.11 -11.84
N PRO A 92 14.04 -27.07 -12.46
CA PRO A 92 14.63 -26.85 -13.78
C PRO A 92 13.58 -26.51 -14.84
N SER A 93 13.85 -25.47 -15.63
CA SER A 93 12.92 -24.95 -16.63
C SER A 93 12.67 -25.97 -17.72
N LYS A 94 11.39 -26.21 -18.03
CA LYS A 94 10.97 -26.96 -19.23
C LYS A 94 10.78 -26.05 -20.46
N LEU A 95 10.90 -24.73 -20.28
CA LEU A 95 10.73 -23.73 -21.33
C LEU A 95 12.06 -23.47 -22.04
N SER A 96 12.01 -23.38 -23.38
CA SER A 96 13.15 -23.03 -24.24
C SER A 96 12.79 -21.87 -25.19
N PRO A 97 13.52 -20.74 -25.14
CA PRO A 97 14.47 -20.41 -24.08
C PRO A 97 13.75 -20.23 -22.74
N GLY A 98 14.42 -20.54 -21.63
CA GLY A 98 13.89 -20.26 -20.28
C GLY A 98 13.70 -18.77 -20.02
N TYR A 99 13.35 -18.39 -18.79
CA TYR A 99 13.18 -16.98 -18.44
C TYR A 99 14.49 -16.21 -18.62
N ARG A 100 14.44 -15.11 -19.38
CA ARG A 100 15.55 -14.16 -19.57
C ARG A 100 15.02 -12.73 -19.48
N LEU A 101 15.81 -11.87 -18.87
CA LEU A 101 15.59 -10.42 -18.87
C LEU A 101 16.44 -9.76 -19.97
N SER A 102 16.15 -8.49 -20.27
CA SER A 102 16.98 -7.67 -21.14
C SER A 102 18.41 -7.58 -20.59
N SER A 103 19.41 -7.49 -21.46
CA SER A 103 20.81 -7.22 -21.07
C SER A 103 21.09 -5.75 -20.79
N ASP A 104 20.05 -4.91 -20.74
CA ASP A 104 20.17 -3.48 -20.51
C ASP A 104 20.59 -3.22 -19.07
N ARG A 105 21.57 -2.33 -18.90
CA ARG A 105 21.92 -1.84 -17.56
C ARG A 105 20.84 -0.90 -17.07
N LEU A 106 20.36 -1.19 -15.87
CA LEU A 106 19.38 -0.34 -15.22
C LEU A 106 20.08 0.79 -14.46
N GLY A 107 19.34 1.88 -14.29
CA GLY A 107 19.82 3.09 -13.64
C GLY A 107 19.45 3.18 -12.17
N TYR A 108 19.78 4.35 -11.63
CA TYR A 108 19.40 4.80 -10.30
C TYR A 108 18.11 5.62 -10.36
N ALA A 109 17.17 5.34 -9.47
CA ALA A 109 16.00 6.20 -9.26
C ALA A 109 15.71 6.39 -7.78
N ARG A 110 15.51 7.65 -7.37
CA ARG A 110 15.00 8.01 -6.04
C ARG A 110 13.73 8.81 -6.20
N VAL A 111 12.60 8.21 -5.82
CA VAL A 111 11.27 8.81 -5.98
C VAL A 111 10.69 9.08 -4.60
N ILE A 112 10.57 10.35 -4.24
CA ILE A 112 9.88 10.76 -3.02
C ILE A 112 8.72 11.63 -3.44
N VAL A 113 7.51 11.18 -3.16
CA VAL A 113 6.32 11.97 -3.42
C VAL A 113 6.23 13.08 -2.38
N GLY A 114 6.36 14.33 -2.81
CA GLY A 114 6.14 15.50 -1.96
C GLY A 114 4.66 15.66 -1.63
N VAL A 115 4.35 15.97 -0.37
CA VAL A 115 2.98 16.22 0.11
C VAL A 115 2.87 17.64 0.66
N LYS A 116 1.71 18.26 0.48
CA LYS A 116 1.44 19.60 1.05
C LYS A 116 1.06 19.52 2.51
N LYS A 117 0.31 18.48 2.90
CA LYS A 117 -0.14 18.22 4.26
C LYS A 117 0.20 16.79 4.64
N PRO A 118 1.28 16.55 5.39
CA PRO A 118 1.60 15.21 5.88
C PRO A 118 0.51 14.66 6.82
N PHE A 119 0.55 13.36 7.10
CA PHE A 119 -0.49 12.70 7.91
C PHE A 119 -0.57 13.20 9.37
N ASP A 120 0.50 13.78 9.90
CA ASP A 120 0.54 14.41 11.23
C ASP A 120 0.04 15.86 11.24
N HIS A 121 -0.35 16.40 10.08
CA HIS A 121 -0.96 17.74 9.98
C HIS A 121 -2.34 17.82 10.64
N LEU A 122 -3.03 16.69 10.79
CA LEU A 122 -4.26 16.58 11.58
C LEU A 122 -4.02 15.70 12.80
N SER A 123 -4.55 16.09 13.95
CA SER A 123 -4.55 15.26 15.15
C SER A 123 -5.46 14.04 14.99
N LEU A 124 -5.33 13.05 15.88
CA LEU A 124 -6.26 11.92 15.90
C LEU A 124 -7.69 12.39 16.14
N GLU A 125 -7.90 13.37 17.02
CA GLU A 125 -9.21 13.94 17.33
C GLU A 125 -9.83 14.61 16.10
N GLU A 126 -9.06 15.36 15.32
CA GLU A 126 -9.55 15.98 14.08
C GLU A 126 -9.92 14.93 13.02
N LYS A 127 -9.12 13.86 12.90
CA LYS A 127 -9.43 12.72 12.02
C LYS A 127 -10.69 11.99 12.47
N LEU A 128 -10.86 11.77 13.78
CA LEU A 128 -12.05 11.14 14.35
C LEU A 128 -13.29 12.01 14.16
N ASP A 129 -13.18 13.32 14.38
CA ASP A 129 -14.28 14.26 14.15
C ASP A 129 -14.74 14.21 12.69
N LEU A 130 -13.81 14.19 11.73
CA LEU A 130 -14.13 14.02 10.32
C LEU A 130 -14.85 12.70 10.04
N VAL A 131 -14.24 11.57 10.43
CA VAL A 131 -14.66 10.22 10.02
C VAL A 131 -15.91 9.75 10.75
N VAL A 132 -16.03 10.06 12.04
CA VAL A 132 -17.13 9.59 12.90
C VAL A 132 -18.30 10.55 12.87
N LYS A 133 -18.04 11.86 12.97
CA LYS A 133 -19.10 12.85 13.20
C LYS A 133 -19.49 13.60 11.94
N ARG A 134 -18.55 14.34 11.33
CA ARG A 134 -18.85 15.25 10.21
C ARG A 134 -19.43 14.52 9.00
N ILE A 135 -18.87 13.37 8.62
CA ILE A 135 -19.42 12.55 7.53
C ILE A 135 -20.83 12.04 7.86
N TYR A 136 -21.07 11.58 9.09
CA TYR A 136 -22.39 11.12 9.52
C TYR A 136 -23.42 12.25 9.51
N ASP A 137 -23.06 13.41 10.04
CA ASP A 137 -23.90 14.60 10.09
C ASP A 137 -24.22 15.10 8.66
N ALA A 138 -23.23 15.15 7.77
CA ALA A 138 -23.41 15.55 6.37
C ALA A 138 -24.42 14.65 5.63
N ILE A 139 -24.35 13.33 5.84
CA ILE A 139 -25.28 12.38 5.23
C ILE A 139 -26.68 12.50 5.84
N THR A 140 -26.78 12.45 7.17
CA THR A 140 -28.09 12.39 7.85
C THR A 140 -28.88 13.69 7.71
N SER A 141 -28.22 14.85 7.68
CA SER A 141 -28.85 16.14 7.45
C SER A 141 -29.32 16.36 6.00
N SER A 142 -28.76 15.61 5.05
CA SER A 142 -29.07 15.75 3.61
C SER A 142 -30.17 14.79 3.13
N LEU A 143 -30.53 13.78 3.92
CA LEU A 143 -31.61 12.85 3.63
C LEU A 143 -32.98 13.51 3.79
N ARG A 144 -33.91 13.17 2.88
CA ARG A 144 -35.29 13.69 2.87
C ARG A 144 -36.29 12.61 3.30
N GLU A 145 -36.94 11.98 2.32
CA GLU A 145 -37.96 10.96 2.55
C GLU A 145 -37.36 9.60 2.94
N ALA A 146 -36.14 9.31 2.47
CA ALA A 146 -35.40 8.12 2.84
C ALA A 146 -34.76 8.26 4.23
N LYS A 147 -34.66 7.13 4.94
CA LYS A 147 -33.95 7.04 6.23
C LYS A 147 -32.64 6.30 6.05
N LEU A 148 -31.62 6.71 6.79
CA LEU A 148 -30.37 5.98 6.88
C LEU A 148 -30.61 4.64 7.59
N ALA A 149 -30.35 3.53 6.90
CA ALA A 149 -30.40 2.20 7.48
C ALA A 149 -29.02 1.77 8.03
N SER A 150 -27.96 2.03 7.27
CA SER A 150 -26.59 1.87 7.74
C SER A 150 -25.62 2.80 7.01
N LEU A 151 -24.56 3.18 7.72
CA LEU A 151 -23.40 3.88 7.20
C LEU A 151 -22.14 3.20 7.73
N SER A 152 -21.25 2.78 6.85
CA SER A 152 -19.88 2.40 7.20
C SER A 152 -18.91 3.36 6.53
N VAL A 153 -17.96 3.87 7.29
CA VAL A 153 -16.89 4.76 6.81
C VAL A 153 -15.55 4.14 7.20
N HIS A 154 -14.66 3.98 6.23
CA HIS A 154 -13.28 3.54 6.45
C HIS A 154 -12.33 4.58 5.91
N TYR A 155 -11.51 5.13 6.80
CA TYR A 155 -10.43 6.05 6.47
C TYR A 155 -9.10 5.31 6.51
N THR A 156 -8.20 5.62 5.60
CA THR A 156 -6.92 4.93 5.47
C THR A 156 -5.80 5.89 5.11
N GLU A 157 -4.66 5.77 5.79
CA GLU A 157 -3.39 6.39 5.46
C GLU A 157 -2.36 5.27 5.24
N ILE A 158 -1.58 5.35 4.16
CA ILE A 158 -0.52 4.39 3.85
C ILE A 158 0.74 5.17 3.54
N LEU A 159 1.82 4.91 4.27
CA LEU A 159 3.18 5.29 3.87
C LEU A 159 3.92 4.05 3.38
N GLU A 160 4.17 3.97 2.08
CA GLU A 160 4.90 2.87 1.45
C GLU A 160 6.34 3.27 1.15
N GLU A 161 7.28 2.57 1.78
CA GLU A 161 8.71 2.67 1.52
C GLU A 161 9.20 1.39 0.83
N LYS A 162 9.88 1.53 -0.31
CA LYS A 162 10.49 0.41 -1.02
C LYS A 162 11.90 0.76 -1.44
N GLU A 163 12.80 -0.19 -1.28
CA GLU A 163 14.14 -0.14 -1.82
C GLU A 163 14.42 -1.44 -2.58
N VAL A 164 14.87 -1.35 -3.82
CA VAL A 164 15.14 -2.48 -4.71
C VAL A 164 16.54 -2.34 -5.27
N VAL A 165 17.32 -3.42 -5.22
CA VAL A 165 18.65 -3.54 -5.81
C VAL A 165 18.69 -4.79 -6.67
N ASN A 166 19.28 -4.73 -7.86
CA ASN A 166 19.46 -5.90 -8.70
C ASN A 166 20.84 -5.97 -9.38
N SER A 167 21.16 -7.15 -9.92
CA SER A 167 22.41 -7.48 -10.61
C SER A 167 22.63 -6.70 -11.92
N ASP A 168 21.56 -6.14 -12.51
CA ASP A 168 21.66 -5.34 -13.74
C ASP A 168 22.14 -3.90 -13.48
N GLY A 169 22.56 -3.60 -12.24
CA GLY A 169 22.99 -2.28 -11.79
C GLY A 169 21.85 -1.36 -11.34
N GLY A 170 20.63 -1.88 -11.29
CA GLY A 170 19.46 -1.13 -10.88
C GLY A 170 19.40 -0.88 -9.38
N TRP A 171 19.15 0.37 -9.02
CA TRP A 171 18.79 0.77 -7.65
C TRP A 171 17.58 1.69 -7.70
N VAL A 172 16.52 1.33 -6.98
CA VAL A 172 15.30 2.15 -6.89
C VAL A 172 14.91 2.31 -5.43
N TYR A 173 14.81 3.54 -4.97
CA TYR A 173 14.18 3.90 -3.71
C TYR A 173 12.88 4.66 -3.98
N SER A 174 11.79 4.30 -3.30
CA SER A 174 10.52 5.01 -3.38
C SER A 174 9.90 5.23 -1.99
N LEU A 175 9.40 6.45 -1.74
CA LEU A 175 8.55 6.77 -0.59
C LEU A 175 7.24 7.38 -1.11
N THR A 176 6.13 6.67 -0.89
CA THR A 176 4.82 7.00 -1.48
C THR A 176 3.72 7.03 -0.41
N PRO A 177 3.22 8.22 -0.04
CA PRO A 177 2.06 8.37 0.82
C PRO A 177 0.76 8.21 0.01
N ARG A 178 -0.24 7.58 0.61
CA ARG A 178 -1.60 7.47 0.08
C ARG A 178 -2.61 7.72 1.18
N VAL A 179 -3.69 8.41 0.83
CA VAL A 179 -4.86 8.56 1.71
C VAL A 179 -6.08 8.04 0.98
N GLY A 180 -7.06 7.53 1.72
CA GLY A 180 -8.33 7.10 1.16
C GLY A 180 -9.49 7.16 2.15
N VAL A 181 -10.69 7.26 1.59
CA VAL A 181 -11.97 7.19 2.30
C VAL A 181 -12.90 6.28 1.51
N ASN A 182 -13.37 5.21 2.15
CA ASN A 182 -14.38 4.31 1.64
C ASN A 182 -15.67 4.50 2.42
N VAL A 183 -16.79 4.65 1.72
CA VAL A 183 -18.10 4.86 2.33
C VAL A 183 -19.11 3.88 1.74
N LEU A 184 -19.78 3.14 2.61
CA LEU A 184 -20.90 2.29 2.27
C LEU A 184 -22.16 2.84 2.94
N ILE A 185 -23.11 3.30 2.13
CA ILE A 185 -24.37 3.89 2.58
C ILE A 185 -25.50 2.95 2.20
N THR A 186 -26.35 2.61 3.17
CA THR A 186 -27.62 1.94 2.93
C THR A 186 -28.74 2.83 3.41
N ILE A 187 -29.69 3.13 2.53
CA ILE A 187 -30.88 3.92 2.85
C ILE A 187 -32.14 3.10 2.58
N HIS A 188 -33.21 3.44 3.27
CA HIS A 188 -34.52 2.85 3.07
C HIS A 188 -35.56 3.95 2.81
N HIS A 189 -36.20 3.87 1.65
CA HIS A 189 -37.32 4.72 1.26
C HIS A 189 -38.64 3.95 1.46
N PRO A 190 -39.64 4.51 2.16
CA PRO A 190 -40.89 3.79 2.48
C PRO A 190 -41.61 3.22 1.25
N SER A 191 -41.60 3.93 0.12
CA SER A 191 -42.26 3.51 -1.13
C SER A 191 -41.34 2.92 -2.21
N LYS A 192 -40.02 3.12 -2.13
CA LYS A 192 -39.06 2.69 -3.17
C LYS A 192 -38.15 1.55 -2.72
N GLY A 193 -38.25 1.14 -1.45
CA GLY A 193 -37.44 0.08 -0.89
C GLY A 193 -36.04 0.54 -0.48
N THR A 194 -35.09 -0.39 -0.47
CA THR A 194 -33.73 -0.17 0.03
C THR A 194 -32.76 0.06 -1.13
N LEU A 195 -31.86 1.04 -0.96
CA LEU A 195 -30.78 1.31 -1.89
C LEU A 195 -29.44 1.30 -1.14
N GLN A 196 -28.42 0.75 -1.78
CA GLN A 196 -27.05 0.74 -1.28
C GLN A 196 -26.11 1.45 -2.26
N ARG A 197 -25.18 2.24 -1.73
CA ARG A 197 -24.14 2.95 -2.49
C ARG A 197 -22.78 2.73 -1.85
N TRP A 198 -21.80 2.44 -2.70
CA TRP A 198 -20.39 2.37 -2.34
C TRP A 198 -19.67 3.52 -3.05
N LEU A 199 -18.97 4.35 -2.28
CA LEU A 199 -18.05 5.37 -2.78
C LEU A 199 -16.63 5.10 -2.26
N GLU A 200 -15.65 5.22 -3.15
CA GLU A 200 -14.24 5.04 -2.84
C GLU A 200 -13.45 6.23 -3.38
N LEU A 201 -12.75 6.91 -2.48
CA LEU A 201 -11.85 8.00 -2.78
C LEU A 201 -10.46 7.59 -2.33
N GLY A 202 -9.48 7.68 -3.22
CA GLY A 202 -8.10 7.29 -2.94
C GLY A 202 -7.13 8.03 -3.84
N GLY A 203 -5.96 8.37 -3.30
CA GLY A 203 -4.95 9.07 -4.07
C GLY A 203 -3.56 8.98 -3.47
N VAL A 204 -2.55 9.21 -4.31
CA VAL A 204 -1.15 9.37 -3.91
C VAL A 204 -0.96 10.83 -3.50
N GLY A 205 -0.62 11.08 -2.24
CA GLY A 205 -0.55 12.41 -1.66
C GLY A 205 -0.81 12.41 -0.16
N GLY A 206 -0.84 13.62 0.43
CA GLY A 206 -1.13 13.83 1.84
C GLY A 206 -2.60 14.18 2.10
N LEU A 207 -2.86 14.73 3.29
CA LEU A 207 -4.18 15.13 3.77
C LEU A 207 -4.80 16.29 2.97
N GLU A 208 -4.05 16.94 2.08
CA GLU A 208 -4.61 17.90 1.12
C GLU A 208 -5.71 17.29 0.25
N LEU A 209 -5.61 15.99 -0.06
CA LEU A 209 -6.57 15.29 -0.91
C LEU A 209 -7.96 15.21 -0.27
N LEU A 210 -8.05 15.10 1.07
CA LEU A 210 -9.33 15.11 1.78
C LEU A 210 -10.09 16.42 1.56
N LYS A 211 -9.36 17.54 1.50
CA LYS A 211 -9.93 18.85 1.22
C LYS A 211 -10.30 18.99 -0.25
N GLU A 212 -9.47 18.50 -1.16
CA GLU A 212 -9.73 18.56 -2.61
C GLU A 212 -10.97 17.74 -3.00
N TRP A 213 -11.17 16.57 -2.38
CA TRP A 213 -12.36 15.75 -2.59
C TRP A 213 -13.62 16.36 -1.98
N ASN A 214 -13.47 17.21 -0.96
CA ASN A 214 -14.59 17.80 -0.22
C ASN A 214 -15.62 16.73 0.18
N VAL A 215 -15.14 15.72 0.92
CA VAL A 215 -15.84 14.45 1.16
C VAL A 215 -17.24 14.66 1.74
N GLU A 216 -17.41 15.58 2.69
CA GLU A 216 -18.71 15.90 3.29
C GLU A 216 -19.72 16.38 2.25
N ASP A 217 -19.37 17.41 1.46
CA ASP A 217 -20.27 17.96 0.45
C ASP A 217 -20.54 16.96 -0.67
N MET A 218 -19.54 16.16 -1.06
CA MET A 218 -19.73 15.10 -2.05
C MET A 218 -20.78 14.08 -1.57
N LEU A 219 -20.66 13.61 -0.34
CA LEU A 219 -21.57 12.63 0.25
C LEU A 219 -22.97 13.20 0.46
N ALA A 220 -23.06 14.44 0.96
CA ALA A 220 -24.31 15.17 1.10
C ALA A 220 -25.06 15.29 -0.24
N ASN A 221 -24.35 15.68 -1.30
CA ASN A 221 -24.91 15.78 -2.64
C ASN A 221 -25.33 14.41 -3.19
N GLU A 222 -24.55 13.35 -2.97
CA GLU A 222 -24.90 12.01 -3.42
C GLU A 222 -26.22 11.56 -2.78
N VAL A 223 -26.33 11.61 -1.44
CA VAL A 223 -27.54 11.11 -0.75
C VAL A 223 -28.77 11.98 -0.98
N SER A 224 -28.60 13.27 -1.28
CA SER A 224 -29.72 14.15 -1.62
C SER A 224 -30.45 13.76 -2.91
N ARG A 225 -29.80 12.98 -3.77
CA ARG A 225 -30.34 12.48 -5.06
C ARG A 225 -31.03 11.13 -4.93
N LEU A 226 -30.95 10.47 -3.78
CA LEU A 226 -31.45 9.13 -3.53
C LEU A 226 -32.80 9.16 -2.80
#